data_AF-A0A1V6FJ79-F1
#
_entry.id   AF-A0A1V6FJ79-F1
#
_cell.length_a   1.000
_cell.length_b   1.000
_cell.length_c   1.000
_cell.angle_alpha   90.00
_cell.angle_beta   90.00
_cell.angle_gamma   90.00
#
_symmetry.space_group_name_H-M   'P 1'
#
loop_
_entity.id
_entity.type
_entity.pdbx_description
1 polymer ?
#
loop_
_entity_poly.entity_id
_entity_poly.type
_entity_poly.pdbx_seq_one_letter_code
_entity_poly.pdbx_strand_id
1 'polypeptide(L)'
;MSKASKNSTSTFFFDGRLTPAIRRKLQEKRRQIGLPYQLIAKFFGVNWSTFRKWELGPTEVCELSVRPRLEAFMKGEYDVQLRGLVEARVCRNYGSLVPQEVLLCLERVSNAYRLCHERPDLRDSMVKNIDQATIEAMSKLISPAGSRPAPGDGQP
;
A
#
# COMPACT_ATOMS: atom_id res chain seq x y z
N MET A 1 23.46 -48.01 -3.51
CA MET A 1 21.99 -48.11 -3.42
C MET A 1 21.48 -46.91 -2.63
N SER A 2 21.19 -45.80 -3.30
CA SER A 2 20.70 -44.58 -2.64
C SER A 2 19.18 -44.52 -2.77
N LYS A 3 18.48 -44.70 -1.65
CA LYS A 3 17.02 -44.58 -1.57
C LYS A 3 16.64 -43.13 -1.83
N ALA A 4 16.00 -42.89 -2.97
CA ALA A 4 15.34 -41.62 -3.27
C ALA A 4 14.23 -41.37 -2.23
N SER A 5 14.37 -40.27 -1.48
CA SER A 5 13.31 -39.72 -0.65
C SER A 5 12.10 -39.42 -1.53
N LYS A 6 11.01 -40.17 -1.31
CA LYS A 6 9.69 -39.85 -1.85
C LYS A 6 9.25 -38.50 -1.27
N ASN A 7 9.40 -37.43 -2.06
CA ASN A 7 8.68 -36.19 -1.81
C ASN A 7 7.18 -36.49 -1.96
N SER A 8 6.50 -36.72 -0.84
CA SER A 8 5.05 -36.77 -0.78
C SER A 8 4.52 -35.35 -0.96
N THR A 9 4.30 -34.96 -2.21
CA THR A 9 3.51 -33.77 -2.55
C THR A 9 2.11 -34.01 -2.00
N SER A 10 1.82 -33.53 -0.79
CA SER A 10 0.46 -33.58 -0.27
C SER A 10 -0.39 -32.71 -1.19
N THR A 11 -1.31 -33.34 -1.91
CA THR A 11 -2.20 -32.66 -2.85
C THR A 11 -3.18 -31.82 -2.05
N PHE A 12 -2.75 -30.60 -1.69
CA PHE A 12 -3.60 -29.64 -1.02
C PHE A 12 -4.68 -29.20 -2.00
N PHE A 13 -5.92 -29.63 -1.75
CA PHE A 13 -7.10 -29.31 -2.54
C PHE A 13 -8.02 -28.40 -1.74
N PHE A 14 -8.50 -27.32 -2.35
CA PHE A 14 -9.37 -26.35 -1.70
C PHE A 14 -10.79 -26.45 -2.28
N ASP A 15 -11.73 -26.91 -1.45
CA ASP A 15 -13.14 -27.10 -1.81
C ASP A 15 -13.97 -25.80 -1.80
N GLY A 16 -13.35 -24.67 -1.43
CA GLY A 16 -14.01 -23.37 -1.29
C GLY A 16 -14.51 -23.04 0.12
N ARG A 17 -14.35 -23.94 1.10
CA ARG A 17 -14.75 -23.71 2.49
C ARG A 17 -13.64 -23.04 3.29
N LEU A 18 -13.93 -21.86 3.81
CA LEU A 18 -13.04 -21.06 4.65
C LEU A 18 -13.08 -21.56 6.10
N THR A 19 -12.58 -22.77 6.31
CA THR A 19 -12.43 -23.35 7.66
C THR A 19 -11.39 -22.58 8.47
N PRO A 20 -11.40 -22.64 9.81
CA PRO A 20 -10.40 -21.93 10.64
C PRO A 20 -8.94 -22.23 10.26
N ALA A 21 -8.64 -23.44 9.77
CA ALA A 21 -7.31 -23.80 9.29
C ALA A 21 -6.95 -23.06 7.98
N ILE A 22 -7.87 -23.03 7.02
CA ILE A 22 -7.69 -22.29 5.75
C ILE A 22 -7.53 -20.79 6.02
N ARG A 23 -8.33 -20.23 6.92
CA ARG A 23 -8.25 -18.81 7.30
C ARG A 23 -6.90 -18.44 7.86
N ARG A 24 -6.39 -19.24 8.80
CA ARG A 24 -5.05 -19.06 9.37
C ARG A 24 -3.99 -19.14 8.28
N LYS A 25 -4.08 -20.13 7.38
CA LYS A 25 -3.15 -20.28 6.25
C LYS A 25 -3.17 -19.06 5.32
N LEU A 26 -4.35 -18.54 4.97
CA LEU A 26 -4.50 -17.33 4.16
C LEU A 26 -3.87 -16.11 4.84
N GLN A 27 -4.22 -15.90 6.11
CA GLN A 27 -3.70 -14.79 6.90
C GLN A 27 -2.18 -14.85 7.04
N GLU A 28 -1.65 -16.02 7.37
CA GLU A 28 -0.22 -16.24 7.52
C GLU A 28 0.49 -15.99 6.19
N LYS A 29 0.00 -16.54 5.09
CA LYS A 29 0.58 -16.36 3.76
C LYS A 29 0.61 -14.88 3.36
N ARG A 30 -0.49 -14.16 3.57
CA ARG A 30 -0.57 -12.71 3.31
C ARG A 30 0.44 -11.94 4.15
N ARG A 31 0.57 -12.27 5.45
CA ARG A 31 1.52 -11.61 6.37
C ARG A 31 2.97 -11.91 6.01
N GLN A 32 3.29 -13.16 5.65
CA GLN A 32 4.63 -13.58 5.24
C GLN A 32 5.13 -12.82 3.99
N ILE A 33 4.22 -12.44 3.08
CA ILE A 33 4.55 -11.65 1.88
C ILE A 33 4.50 -10.14 2.18
N GLY A 34 3.95 -9.70 3.31
CA GLY A 34 3.81 -8.28 3.65
C GLY A 34 2.67 -7.58 2.92
N LEU A 35 1.64 -8.33 2.50
CA LEU A 35 0.54 -7.79 1.70
C LEU A 35 -0.51 -7.07 2.55
N PRO A 36 -0.81 -5.79 2.28
CA PRO A 36 -1.97 -5.10 2.85
C PRO A 36 -3.27 -5.63 2.22
N TYR A 37 -4.39 -5.51 2.96
CA TYR A 37 -5.69 -6.00 2.49
C TYR A 37 -6.13 -5.39 1.16
N GLN A 38 -5.80 -4.12 0.91
CA GLN A 38 -6.16 -3.42 -0.32
C GLN A 38 -5.47 -4.03 -1.56
N LEU A 39 -4.20 -4.42 -1.44
CA LEU A 39 -3.46 -4.99 -2.57
C LEU A 39 -3.91 -6.42 -2.88
N ILE A 40 -4.03 -7.25 -1.85
CA ILE A 40 -4.43 -8.64 -2.05
C ILE A 40 -5.87 -8.73 -2.56
N ALA A 41 -6.77 -7.88 -2.08
CA ALA A 41 -8.14 -7.85 -2.56
C ALA A 41 -8.21 -7.38 -4.02
N LYS A 42 -7.44 -6.34 -4.38
CA LYS A 42 -7.30 -5.92 -5.79
C LYS A 42 -6.77 -7.05 -6.67
N PHE A 43 -5.78 -7.80 -6.21
CA PHE A 43 -5.24 -8.96 -6.93
C PHE A 43 -6.34 -10.00 -7.22
N PHE A 44 -7.17 -10.31 -6.23
CA PHE A 44 -8.28 -11.26 -6.38
C PHE A 44 -9.52 -10.66 -7.07
N GLY A 45 -9.54 -9.36 -7.37
CA GLY A 45 -10.70 -8.68 -7.96
C GLY A 45 -11.88 -8.53 -7.00
N VAL A 46 -11.63 -8.55 -5.69
CA VAL A 46 -12.66 -8.44 -4.64
C VAL A 46 -12.47 -7.18 -3.81
N ASN A 47 -13.50 -6.81 -3.04
CA ASN A 47 -13.38 -5.73 -2.07
C ASN A 47 -12.46 -6.12 -0.91
N TRP A 48 -11.69 -5.17 -0.37
CA TRP A 48 -10.80 -5.41 0.77
C TRP A 48 -11.53 -5.92 2.01
N SER A 49 -12.78 -5.48 2.21
CA SER A 49 -13.64 -5.96 3.29
C SER A 49 -14.07 -7.41 3.09
N THR A 50 -14.29 -7.85 1.84
CA THR A 50 -14.57 -9.25 1.49
C THR A 50 -13.37 -10.13 1.80
N PHE A 51 -12.18 -9.73 1.37
CA PHE A 51 -10.95 -10.48 1.67
C PHE A 51 -10.68 -10.54 3.19
N ARG A 52 -10.90 -9.43 3.91
CA ARG A 52 -10.81 -9.41 5.38
C ARG A 52 -11.82 -10.36 6.04
N LYS A 53 -13.05 -10.46 5.52
CA LYS A 53 -14.06 -11.41 6.00
C LYS A 53 -13.66 -12.85 5.73
N TRP A 54 -12.93 -13.13 4.66
CA TRP A 54 -12.38 -14.47 4.43
C TRP A 54 -11.35 -14.85 5.48
N GLU A 55 -10.49 -13.93 5.94
CA GLU A 55 -9.53 -14.22 7.02
C GLU A 55 -10.19 -14.24 8.42
N LEU A 56 -11.09 -13.29 8.71
CA LEU A 56 -11.50 -12.97 10.09
C LEU A 56 -13.02 -12.99 10.34
N GLY A 57 -13.83 -12.94 9.29
CA GLY A 57 -15.28 -12.78 9.38
C GLY A 57 -16.05 -14.11 9.39
N PRO A 58 -17.38 -14.09 9.52
CA PRO A 58 -18.19 -15.32 9.57
C PRO A 58 -18.36 -16.01 8.21
N THR A 59 -17.76 -15.48 7.13
CA THR A 59 -17.96 -15.99 5.76
C THR A 59 -17.35 -17.37 5.57
N GLU A 60 -18.18 -18.41 5.48
CA GLU A 60 -17.73 -19.81 5.42
C GLU A 60 -17.31 -20.29 4.04
N VAL A 61 -17.69 -19.57 2.98
CA VAL A 61 -17.44 -19.95 1.59
C VAL A 61 -16.97 -18.78 0.76
N CYS A 62 -16.10 -19.04 -0.21
CA CYS A 62 -15.76 -18.08 -1.25
C CYS A 62 -16.46 -18.41 -2.58
N GLU A 63 -16.57 -17.40 -3.45
CA GLU A 63 -17.12 -17.55 -4.79
C GLU A 63 -16.37 -18.61 -5.60
N LEU A 64 -17.12 -19.39 -6.39
CA LEU A 64 -16.58 -20.48 -7.22
C LEU A 64 -15.44 -20.03 -8.14
N SER A 65 -15.58 -18.84 -8.72
CA SER A 65 -14.60 -18.21 -9.60
C SER A 65 -13.24 -17.94 -8.91
N VAL A 66 -13.24 -17.77 -7.58
CA VAL A 66 -12.04 -17.41 -6.82
C VAL A 66 -11.34 -18.61 -6.19
N ARG A 67 -12.02 -19.76 -6.09
CA ARG A 67 -11.48 -21.01 -5.50
C ARG A 67 -10.13 -21.45 -6.09
N PRO A 68 -9.97 -21.62 -7.42
CA PRO A 68 -8.69 -22.07 -7.97
C PRO A 68 -7.57 -21.07 -7.72
N ARG A 69 -7.89 -19.77 -7.70
CA ARG A 69 -6.91 -18.70 -7.43
C ARG A 69 -6.50 -18.69 -5.96
N LEU A 70 -7.42 -18.90 -5.02
CA LEU A 70 -7.09 -19.00 -3.59
C LEU A 70 -6.26 -20.25 -3.30
N GLU A 71 -6.55 -21.36 -3.98
CA GLU A 71 -5.75 -22.59 -3.88
C GLU A 71 -4.31 -22.34 -4.35
N ALA A 72 -4.13 -21.78 -5.55
CA ALA A 72 -2.83 -21.41 -6.10
C ALA A 72 -2.06 -20.44 -5.19
N PHE A 73 -2.76 -19.45 -4.60
CA PHE A 73 -2.16 -18.55 -3.62
C PHE A 73 -1.67 -19.27 -2.35
N MET A 74 -2.47 -20.19 -1.81
CA MET A 74 -2.08 -20.98 -0.64
C MET A 74 -0.97 -22.00 -0.93
N LYS A 75 -0.82 -22.42 -2.20
CA LYS A 75 0.32 -23.20 -2.70
C LYS A 75 1.57 -22.35 -2.94
N GLY A 76 1.43 -21.03 -2.97
CA GLY A 76 2.52 -20.08 -3.17
C GLY A 76 2.87 -19.81 -4.63
N GLU A 77 2.00 -20.21 -5.57
CA GLU A 77 2.23 -20.04 -7.01
C GLU A 77 2.33 -18.56 -7.42
N TYR A 78 1.73 -17.67 -6.63
CA TYR A 78 1.77 -16.22 -6.85
C TYR A 78 2.83 -15.49 -6.02
N ASP A 79 3.66 -16.18 -5.24
CA ASP A 79 4.58 -15.53 -4.28
C ASP A 79 5.53 -14.54 -4.95
N VAL A 80 6.15 -14.92 -6.08
CA VAL A 80 7.11 -14.07 -6.80
C VAL A 80 6.41 -12.82 -7.32
N GLN A 81 5.25 -12.97 -7.96
CA GLN A 81 4.46 -11.85 -8.49
C GLN A 81 4.00 -10.90 -7.38
N LEU A 82 3.52 -11.45 -6.27
CA LEU A 82 3.01 -10.67 -5.15
C LEU A 82 4.13 -9.95 -4.37
N ARG A 83 5.30 -10.58 -4.22
CA ARG A 83 6.50 -9.90 -3.67
C ARG A 83 6.93 -8.75 -4.56
N GLY A 84 6.97 -8.95 -5.87
CA GLY A 84 7.26 -7.88 -6.83
C GLY A 84 6.27 -6.71 -6.72
N LEU A 85 4.98 -6.97 -6.46
CA LEU A 85 3.99 -5.91 -6.22
C LEU A 85 4.23 -5.16 -4.90
N VAL A 86 4.64 -5.86 -3.85
CA VAL A 86 5.00 -5.24 -2.55
C VAL A 86 6.27 -4.41 -2.71
N GLU A 87 7.31 -4.95 -3.35
CA GLU A 87 8.56 -4.25 -3.62
C GLU A 87 8.35 -3.02 -4.49
N ALA A 88 7.56 -3.12 -5.57
CA ALA A 88 7.20 -1.97 -6.40
C ALA A 88 6.44 -0.90 -5.61
N ARG A 89 5.64 -1.29 -4.61
CA ARG A 89 5.00 -0.35 -3.69
C ARG A 89 6.02 0.27 -2.72
N VAL A 90 6.96 -0.50 -2.20
CA VAL A 90 8.01 -0.02 -1.29
C VAL A 90 8.99 0.92 -2.01
N CYS A 91 9.39 0.62 -3.24
CA CYS A 91 10.16 1.55 -4.08
C CYS A 91 9.36 2.82 -4.44
N ARG A 92 8.02 2.77 -4.37
CA ARG A 92 7.13 3.94 -4.48
C ARG A 92 6.74 4.53 -3.12
N ASN A 93 7.18 3.95 -2.00
CA ASN A 93 6.92 4.49 -0.68
C ASN A 93 8.00 5.55 -0.39
N TYR A 94 7.63 6.80 -0.62
CA TYR A 94 8.31 7.99 -0.11
C TYR A 94 8.65 7.93 1.39
N GLY A 95 8.06 7.01 2.16
CA GLY A 95 8.24 6.91 3.62
C GLY A 95 9.65 6.56 4.11
N SER A 96 10.56 6.04 3.28
CA SER A 96 11.98 5.88 3.66
C SER A 96 12.88 7.04 3.22
N LEU A 97 12.35 7.99 2.43
CA LEU A 97 13.07 9.15 1.89
C LEU A 97 12.58 10.47 2.50
N VAL A 98 11.39 10.47 3.10
CA VAL A 98 10.73 11.65 3.64
C VAL A 98 10.84 11.63 5.17
N PRO A 99 11.43 12.66 5.80
CA PRO A 99 11.55 12.75 7.25
C PRO A 99 10.21 12.59 7.98
N GLN A 100 10.25 12.04 9.20
CA GLN A 100 9.06 11.74 10.00
C GLN A 100 8.19 12.98 10.25
N GLU A 101 8.80 14.15 10.35
CA GLU A 101 8.15 15.44 10.55
C GLU A 101 7.24 15.79 9.37
N VAL A 102 7.67 15.46 8.15
CA VAL A 102 6.88 15.69 6.93
C VAL A 102 5.72 14.69 6.88
N LEU A 103 5.91 13.44 7.30
CA LEU A 103 4.84 12.46 7.39
C LEU A 103 3.74 12.89 8.39
N LEU A 104 4.14 13.38 9.56
CA LEU A 104 3.22 13.92 10.56
C LEU A 104 2.48 15.17 10.05
N CYS A 105 3.16 16.01 9.26
CA CYS A 105 2.52 17.15 8.61
C CYS A 105 1.43 16.70 7.63
N LEU A 106 1.74 15.74 6.76
CA LEU A 106 0.79 15.18 5.80
C LEU A 106 -0.42 14.52 6.49
N GLU A 107 -0.21 13.84 7.61
CA GLU A 107 -1.29 13.28 8.42
C GLU A 107 -2.21 14.37 8.99
N ARG A 108 -1.63 15.45 9.53
CA ARG A 108 -2.41 16.62 10.03
C ARG A 108 -3.22 17.28 8.92
N VAL A 109 -2.62 17.48 7.75
CA VAL A 109 -3.28 18.03 6.57
C VAL A 109 -4.44 17.12 6.13
N SER A 110 -4.21 15.81 6.05
CA SER A 110 -5.25 14.84 5.71
C SER A 110 -6.42 14.88 6.69
N ASN A 111 -6.14 14.93 7.99
CA ASN A 111 -7.16 15.02 9.03
C ASN A 111 -7.96 16.33 8.97
N ALA A 112 -7.29 17.47 8.80
CA ALA A 112 -7.95 18.77 8.66
C ALA A 112 -8.84 18.82 7.40
N TYR A 113 -8.38 18.30 6.27
CA TYR A 113 -9.19 18.20 5.05
C TYR A 113 -10.47 17.37 5.25
N ARG A 114 -10.35 16.26 6.00
CA ARG A 114 -11.51 15.41 6.34
C ARG A 114 -12.50 16.14 7.24
N LEU A 115 -12.03 16.91 8.21
CA LEU A 115 -12.89 17.71 9.11
C LEU A 115 -13.67 18.81 8.37
N CYS A 116 -13.15 19.32 7.25
CA CYS A 116 -13.86 20.26 6.39
C CYS A 116 -14.96 19.60 5.53
N HIS A 117 -15.51 18.45 5.90
CA HIS A 117 -16.47 17.71 5.06
C HIS A 117 -17.70 18.49 4.66
N GLU A 118 -18.27 19.24 5.60
CA GLU A 118 -19.46 20.05 5.42
C GLU A 118 -19.15 21.41 4.79
N ARG A 119 -17.87 21.72 4.52
CA ARG A 119 -17.39 23.03 4.04
C ARG A 119 -16.49 22.87 2.80
N PRO A 120 -17.09 22.68 1.61
CA PRO A 120 -16.33 22.44 0.37
C PRO A 120 -15.47 23.64 -0.04
N ASP A 121 -15.90 24.86 0.28
CA ASP A 121 -15.15 26.10 0.11
C ASP A 121 -13.79 26.06 0.83
N LEU A 122 -13.76 25.57 2.07
CA LEU A 122 -12.53 25.41 2.82
C LEU A 122 -11.65 24.29 2.27
N ARG A 123 -12.24 23.19 1.80
CA ARG A 123 -11.48 22.08 1.21
C ARG A 123 -10.73 22.55 -0.04
N ASP A 124 -11.42 23.26 -0.92
CA ASP A 124 -10.82 23.79 -2.15
C ASP A 124 -9.73 24.83 -1.85
N SER A 125 -9.98 25.73 -0.90
CA SER A 125 -8.98 26.70 -0.42
C SER A 125 -7.75 25.99 0.14
N MET A 126 -7.94 24.96 0.94
CA MET A 126 -6.87 24.20 1.56
C MET A 126 -5.99 23.47 0.54
N VAL A 127 -6.58 22.85 -0.49
CA VAL A 127 -5.82 22.22 -1.59
C VAL A 127 -5.04 23.28 -2.36
N LYS A 128 -5.67 24.39 -2.73
CA LYS A 128 -5.00 25.50 -3.44
C LYS A 128 -3.80 26.04 -2.65
N ASN A 129 -3.93 26.19 -1.34
CA ASN A 129 -2.84 26.67 -0.49
C ASN A 129 -1.66 25.68 -0.42
N ILE A 130 -1.93 24.37 -0.39
CA ILE A 130 -0.89 23.33 -0.41
C ILE A 130 -0.16 23.35 -1.76
N ASP A 131 -0.91 23.45 -2.85
CA ASP A 131 -0.35 23.50 -4.20
C ASP A 131 0.51 24.76 -4.38
N GLN A 132 0.00 25.92 -3.95
CA GLN A 132 0.72 27.18 -4.00
C GLN A 132 2.03 27.13 -3.21
N ALA A 133 2.01 26.61 -1.97
CA ALA A 133 3.21 26.47 -1.16
C ALA A 133 4.24 25.52 -1.80
N THR A 134 3.76 24.46 -2.46
CA THR A 134 4.62 23.51 -3.18
C THR A 134 5.26 24.17 -4.40
N ILE A 135 4.48 24.91 -5.20
CA ILE A 135 4.96 25.65 -6.36
C ILE A 135 6.00 26.70 -5.95
N GLU A 136 5.78 27.43 -4.86
CA GLU A 136 6.73 28.42 -4.33
C GLU A 136 8.04 27.79 -3.83
N ALA A 137 7.96 26.62 -3.21
CA ALA A 137 9.16 25.89 -2.80
C ALA A 137 9.96 25.41 -4.03
N MET A 138 9.27 24.89 -5.05
CA MET A 138 9.88 24.41 -6.28
C MET A 138 10.46 25.54 -7.14
N SER A 139 9.79 26.70 -7.20
CA SER A 139 10.29 27.86 -7.95
C SER A 139 11.60 28.40 -7.37
N LYS A 140 11.76 28.36 -6.04
CA LYS A 140 13.02 28.70 -5.35
C LYS A 140 14.16 27.73 -5.65
N LEU A 141 13.87 26.47 -5.97
CA LEU A 141 14.88 25.48 -6.36
C LEU A 141 15.33 25.64 -7.81
N ILE A 142 14.44 26.15 -8.68
CA ILE A 142 14.72 26.39 -10.11
C ILE A 142 15.39 27.76 -10.31
N SER A 143 15.22 28.67 -9.35
CA SER A 143 15.86 29.99 -9.37
C SER A 143 17.35 29.84 -9.01
N PRO A 144 18.30 30.24 -9.89
CA PRO A 144 19.72 30.17 -9.57
C PRO A 144 20.01 31.00 -8.32
N ALA A 145 20.80 30.45 -7.40
CA ALA A 145 21.27 31.13 -6.21
C ALA A 145 22.13 32.35 -6.60
N GLY A 146 21.50 33.51 -6.83
CA GLY A 146 22.21 34.62 -7.47
C GLY A 146 21.40 35.89 -7.64
N SER A 147 20.76 36.37 -6.58
CA SER A 147 20.48 37.81 -6.43
C SER A 147 20.27 38.15 -4.97
N ARG A 148 21.31 37.94 -4.16
CA ARG A 148 21.51 38.77 -2.96
C ARG A 148 22.04 40.11 -3.50
N PRO A 149 21.33 41.24 -3.38
CA PRO A 149 21.98 42.52 -3.63
C PRO A 149 23.06 42.66 -2.54
N ALA A 150 24.31 42.74 -2.97
CA ALA A 150 25.42 43.05 -2.07
C ALA A 150 25.20 44.46 -1.49
N PRO A 151 25.32 44.65 -0.17
CA PRO A 151 25.38 45.99 0.38
C PRO A 151 26.76 46.58 0.13
N GLY A 152 26.81 47.69 -0.61
CA GLY A 152 27.99 48.56 -0.72
C GLY A 152 28.78 48.39 -2.00
N ASP A 153 28.68 49.39 -2.88
CA ASP A 153 29.84 50.21 -3.24
C ASP A 153 29.34 51.42 -4.05
N GLY A 154 28.99 52.46 -3.30
CA GLY A 154 28.84 53.81 -3.81
C GLY A 154 29.76 54.72 -3.03
N GLN A 155 31.03 54.80 -3.46
CA GLN A 155 31.89 55.99 -3.35
C GLN A 155 33.17 55.78 -4.19
N PRO A 156 33.84 56.85 -4.68
CA PRO A 156 33.99 58.18 -4.07
C PRO A 156 33.02 59.25 -4.58
#